data_AF-A0A4Y2UEF2-F1
#
_entry.id   AF-A0A4Y2UEF2-F1
#
_cell.length_a   1.000
_cell.length_b   1.000
_cell.length_c   1.000
_cell.angle_alpha   90.00
_cell.angle_beta   90.00
_cell.angle_gamma   90.00
#
_symmetry.space_group_name_H-M   'P 1'
#
loop_
_entity.id
_entity.type
_entity.pdbx_description
1 polymer ?
#
loop_
_entity_poly.entity_id
_entity_poly.type
_entity_poly.pdbx_seq_one_letter_code
_entity_poly.pdbx_strand_id
1 'polypeptide(L)'
;MLREPSLTLQKAAEFVRAAEASKEQFQSLKGFASSSCVNAVKTSVFKKNYRKDKSSGPTYDCKKCGRNHKKGYCLAYGKTCSKCKEKNHFAVGCRRKKYSRTVEYK
;
A
#
# COMPACT_ATOMS: atom_id res chain seq x y z
N MET A 1 -32.26 -33.17 30.22
CA MET A 1 -30.80 -33.30 30.16
C MET A 1 -30.43 -33.84 28.80
N LEU A 2 -29.77 -33.02 27.98
CA LEU A 2 -29.35 -33.33 26.62
C LEU A 2 -28.31 -34.46 26.71
N ARG A 3 -28.68 -35.69 26.33
CA ARG A 3 -27.73 -36.81 26.20
C ARG A 3 -26.84 -36.47 25.01
N GLU A 4 -25.68 -35.87 25.30
CA GLU A 4 -24.63 -35.70 24.31
C GLU A 4 -24.31 -37.08 23.71
N PRO A 5 -24.55 -37.28 22.40
CA PRO A 5 -24.26 -38.56 21.77
C PRO A 5 -22.75 -38.71 21.73
N SER A 6 -22.24 -39.74 22.43
CA SER A 6 -20.87 -40.24 22.35
C SER A 6 -20.25 -39.93 20.99
N LEU A 7 -19.10 -39.24 20.98
CA LEU A 7 -18.31 -39.04 19.76
C LEU A 7 -17.95 -40.42 19.22
N THR A 8 -18.79 -40.95 18.33
CA THR A 8 -18.50 -42.16 17.59
C THR A 8 -17.32 -41.85 16.67
N LEU A 9 -16.45 -42.83 16.41
CA LEU A 9 -15.30 -42.66 15.50
C LEU A 9 -15.70 -42.05 14.16
N GLN A 10 -16.92 -42.35 13.70
CA GLN A 10 -17.52 -41.77 12.52
C GLN A 10 -17.63 -40.23 12.58
N LYS A 11 -18.06 -39.66 13.71
CA LYS A 11 -18.16 -38.19 13.89
C LYS A 11 -16.80 -37.52 13.94
N ALA A 12 -15.81 -38.16 14.55
CA ALA A 12 -14.44 -37.64 14.57
C ALA A 12 -13.87 -37.59 13.13
N ALA A 13 -14.12 -38.63 12.33
CA ALA A 13 -13.70 -38.65 10.93
C ALA A 13 -14.45 -37.61 10.08
N GLU A 14 -15.74 -37.38 10.34
CA GLU A 14 -16.52 -36.31 9.71
C GLU A 14 -16.00 -34.92 10.05
N PHE A 15 -15.63 -34.67 11.32
CA PHE A 15 -15.08 -33.40 11.76
C PHE A 15 -13.73 -33.09 11.08
N VAL A 16 -12.84 -34.09 11.00
CA VAL A 16 -11.54 -33.93 10.32
C VAL A 16 -11.75 -33.63 8.84
N ARG A 17 -12.61 -34.38 8.15
CA ARG A 17 -12.94 -34.11 6.73
C ARG A 17 -13.53 -32.72 6.52
N ALA A 18 -14.43 -32.28 7.40
CA ALA A 18 -15.02 -30.94 7.33
C ALA A 18 -13.98 -29.82 7.57
N ALA A 19 -13.03 -30.04 8.50
CA ALA A 19 -11.95 -29.10 8.78
C ALA A 19 -10.95 -29.00 7.62
N GLU A 20 -10.60 -30.13 7.00
CA GLU A 20 -9.72 -30.19 5.81
C GLU A 20 -10.35 -29.50 4.61
N ALA A 21 -11.62 -29.81 4.30
CA ALA A 21 -12.38 -29.15 3.25
C ALA A 21 -12.43 -27.63 3.47
N SER A 22 -12.67 -27.18 4.72
CA SER A 22 -12.67 -25.75 5.05
C SER A 22 -11.31 -25.10 4.76
N LYS A 23 -10.20 -25.76 5.13
CA LYS A 23 -8.84 -25.25 4.91
C LYS A 23 -8.51 -25.07 3.43
N GLU A 24 -8.94 -25.99 2.56
CA GLU A 24 -8.75 -25.90 1.11
C GLU A 24 -9.56 -24.75 0.49
N GLN A 25 -10.81 -24.56 0.93
CA GLN A 25 -11.66 -23.45 0.51
C GLN A 25 -11.05 -22.09 0.93
N PHE A 26 -10.48 -21.99 2.14
CA PHE A 26 -9.79 -20.77 2.59
C PHE A 26 -8.49 -20.46 1.82
N GLN A 27 -7.75 -21.48 1.37
CA GLN A 27 -6.54 -21.26 0.55
C GLN A 27 -6.90 -20.77 -0.86
N SER A 28 -7.97 -21.31 -1.44
CA SER A 28 -8.50 -20.85 -2.73
C SER A 28 -9.02 -19.40 -2.65
N LEU A 29 -9.65 -19.01 -1.54
CA LEU A 29 -10.06 -17.62 -1.27
C LEU A 29 -8.89 -16.65 -1.10
N LYS A 30 -7.72 -17.09 -0.59
CA LYS A 30 -6.51 -16.24 -0.48
C LYS A 30 -5.97 -15.81 -1.84
N GLY A 31 -6.13 -16.64 -2.89
CA GLY A 31 -5.76 -16.27 -4.26
C GLY A 31 -6.71 -15.25 -4.90
N PHE A 32 -7.96 -15.17 -4.44
CA PHE A 32 -9.00 -14.29 -4.97
C PHE A 32 -9.18 -12.98 -4.18
N ALA A 33 -8.68 -12.90 -2.95
CA ALA A 33 -8.62 -11.65 -2.18
C ALA A 33 -7.78 -10.55 -2.85
N SER A 34 -6.96 -10.91 -3.84
CA SER A 34 -6.25 -9.96 -4.70
C SER A 34 -6.97 -9.65 -6.03
N SER A 35 -8.07 -10.32 -6.41
CA SER A 35 -8.64 -10.17 -7.75
C SER A 35 -10.15 -9.99 -7.93
N SER A 36 -11.04 -10.23 -6.96
CA SER A 36 -12.42 -9.71 -7.15
C SER A 36 -13.15 -9.29 -5.88
N CYS A 37 -13.27 -7.97 -5.74
CA CYS A 37 -14.38 -7.35 -5.04
C CYS A 37 -15.68 -7.67 -5.79
N VAL A 38 -16.51 -8.55 -5.24
CA VAL A 38 -17.90 -8.72 -5.72
C VAL A 38 -18.61 -7.37 -5.68
N ASN A 39 -19.28 -7.02 -6.78
CA ASN A 39 -19.79 -5.69 -7.08
C ASN A 39 -20.47 -5.00 -5.88
N ALA A 40 -19.79 -4.01 -5.30
CA ALA A 40 -20.38 -3.13 -4.30
C ALA A 40 -21.37 -2.16 -5.00
N VAL A 41 -22.66 -2.41 -4.82
CA VAL A 41 -23.72 -1.44 -5.17
C VAL A 41 -23.56 -0.22 -4.27
N LYS A 42 -23.25 0.93 -4.91
CA LYS A 42 -23.11 2.23 -4.24
C LYS A 42 -24.48 2.71 -3.77
N THR A 43 -24.85 2.40 -2.54
CA THR A 43 -25.90 3.17 -1.86
C THR A 43 -25.28 4.49 -1.40
N SER A 44 -25.89 5.59 -1.83
CA SER A 44 -25.42 6.97 -1.67
C SER A 44 -25.57 7.50 -0.25
N VAL A 45 -25.09 6.75 0.75
CA VAL A 45 -25.06 7.17 2.16
C VAL A 45 -23.77 6.69 2.85
N PHE A 46 -22.62 6.84 2.19
CA PHE A 46 -21.32 6.68 2.86
C PHE A 46 -20.80 8.05 3.30
N LYS A 47 -21.21 8.48 4.50
CA LYS A 47 -20.37 9.37 5.31
C LYS A 47 -19.04 8.64 5.53
N LYS A 48 -18.02 8.98 4.74
CA LYS A 48 -16.65 8.48 4.96
C LYS A 48 -16.13 9.10 6.25
N ASN A 49 -16.33 8.40 7.36
CA ASN A 49 -15.55 8.61 8.57
C ASN A 49 -14.12 8.11 8.28
N TYR A 50 -13.31 8.97 7.64
CA TYR A 50 -11.86 8.82 7.69
C TYR A 50 -11.49 8.92 9.17
N ARG A 51 -11.25 7.77 9.82
CA ARG A 51 -10.52 7.74 11.08
C ARG A 51 -9.16 8.37 10.76
N LYS A 52 -8.98 9.62 11.19
CA LYS A 52 -7.72 10.35 11.04
C LYS A 52 -6.71 9.63 11.93
N ASP A 53 -6.01 8.69 11.32
CA ASP A 53 -4.94 7.96 11.97
C ASP A 53 -3.93 9.00 12.50
N LYS A 54 -3.79 9.05 13.83
CA LYS A 54 -2.97 10.07 14.51
C LYS A 54 -1.45 9.84 14.30
N SER A 55 -1.03 8.84 13.50
CA SER A 55 0.40 8.58 13.22
C SER A 55 0.97 9.42 12.06
N SER A 56 0.14 10.19 11.35
CA SER A 56 0.64 11.08 10.31
C SER A 56 1.15 12.40 10.90
N GLY A 57 2.43 12.41 11.33
CA GLY A 57 3.15 13.66 11.66
C GLY A 57 3.09 14.71 10.53
N PRO A 58 3.46 15.98 10.82
CA PRO A 58 3.22 17.11 9.92
C PRO A 58 3.88 16.90 8.56
N THR A 59 3.10 17.08 7.49
CA THR A 59 3.59 17.10 6.12
C THR A 59 3.88 18.54 5.68
N TYR A 60 4.82 18.72 4.76
CA TYR A 60 5.22 20.04 4.25
C TYR A 60 5.39 20.02 2.74
N ASP A 61 5.22 21.19 2.12
CA ASP A 61 5.43 21.36 0.69
C ASP A 61 6.93 21.42 0.37
N CYS A 62 7.42 20.36 -0.27
CA CYS A 62 8.84 20.21 -0.51
C CYS A 62 9.26 20.90 -1.81
N LYS A 63 10.02 21.98 -1.68
CA LYS A 63 10.58 22.73 -2.82
C LYS A 63 11.56 21.93 -3.69
N LYS A 64 12.07 20.78 -3.21
CA LYS A 64 13.04 19.94 -3.94
C LYS A 64 12.36 18.99 -4.93
N CYS A 65 11.23 18.40 -4.54
CA CYS A 65 10.48 17.45 -5.36
C CYS A 65 9.14 17.97 -5.88
N GLY A 66 8.67 19.11 -5.37
CA GLY A 66 7.39 19.73 -5.73
C GLY A 66 6.15 19.03 -5.17
N ARG A 67 6.31 18.13 -4.18
CA ARG A 67 5.22 17.36 -3.56
C ARG A 67 5.15 17.61 -2.05
N ASN A 68 3.99 17.34 -1.47
CA ASN A 68 3.78 17.38 -0.02
C ASN A 68 4.15 16.04 0.63
N HIS A 69 5.05 16.03 1.61
CA HIS A 69 5.45 14.80 2.31
C HIS A 69 6.07 15.08 3.69
N LYS A 70 6.30 14.05 4.50
CA LYS A 70 6.99 14.15 5.80
C LYS A 70 8.51 14.33 5.64
N LYS A 71 9.17 14.90 6.65
CA LYS A 71 10.65 15.03 6.68
C LYS A 71 11.29 13.64 6.54
N GLY A 72 12.32 13.54 5.70
CA GLY A 72 13.02 12.27 5.40
C GLY A 72 12.44 11.47 4.23
N TYR A 73 11.16 11.66 3.88
CA TYR A 73 10.49 10.91 2.82
C TYR A 73 10.56 11.58 1.43
N CYS A 74 11.57 12.42 1.18
CA CYS A 74 11.66 13.11 -0.11
C CYS A 74 12.13 12.13 -1.19
N LEU A 75 11.27 11.88 -2.18
CA LEU A 75 11.58 11.04 -3.34
C LEU A 75 12.77 11.56 -4.18
N ALA A 76 13.11 12.84 -4.03
CA ALA A 76 14.24 13.43 -4.75
C ALA A 76 15.60 13.16 -4.09
N TYR A 77 15.66 12.66 -2.85
CA TYR A 77 16.93 12.30 -2.21
C TYR A 77 17.66 11.23 -3.02
N GLY A 78 18.94 11.44 -3.29
CA GLY A 78 19.78 10.54 -4.09
C GLY A 78 19.46 10.50 -5.59
N LYS A 79 18.35 11.13 -6.03
CA LYS A 79 18.00 11.23 -7.46
C LYS A 79 18.70 12.40 -8.12
N THR A 80 19.06 12.22 -9.39
CA THR A 80 19.72 13.23 -10.21
C THR A 80 18.69 14.08 -10.95
N CYS A 81 18.87 15.39 -10.89
CA CYS A 81 18.06 16.38 -11.57
C CYS A 81 18.34 16.35 -13.09
N SER A 82 17.29 16.22 -13.89
CA SER A 82 17.39 16.21 -15.35
C SER A 82 17.87 17.54 -15.94
N LYS A 83 17.74 18.67 -15.22
CA LYS A 83 18.15 20.01 -15.69
C LYS A 83 19.61 20.33 -15.44
N CYS A 84 20.12 20.10 -14.23
CA CYS A 84 21.49 20.47 -13.85
C CYS A 84 22.42 19.28 -13.60
N LYS A 85 21.93 18.04 -13.73
CA LYS A 85 22.67 16.80 -13.47
C LYS A 85 23.23 16.65 -12.05
N GLU A 86 22.74 17.43 -11.08
CA GLU A 86 23.08 17.27 -9.67
C GLU A 86 22.05 16.46 -8.89
N LYS A 87 22.44 15.96 -7.71
CA LYS A 87 21.60 15.10 -6.88
C LYS A 87 20.63 15.89 -5.98
N ASN A 88 19.72 15.17 -5.33
CA ASN A 88 18.84 15.62 -4.22
C ASN A 88 17.66 16.54 -4.58
N HIS A 89 17.37 16.74 -5.86
CA HIS A 89 16.20 17.50 -6.31
C HIS A 89 15.73 17.05 -7.70
N PHE A 90 14.48 17.36 -8.04
CA PHE A 90 13.94 17.16 -9.38
C PHE A 90 13.99 18.44 -10.20
N ALA A 91 13.70 18.33 -11.50
CA ALA A 91 13.65 19.47 -12.42
C ALA A 91 12.69 20.59 -11.99
N VAL A 92 11.62 20.24 -11.24
CA VAL A 92 10.67 21.21 -10.65
C VAL A 92 11.30 22.07 -9.56
N GLY A 93 12.20 21.50 -8.75
CA GLY A 93 12.90 22.19 -7.66
C GLY A 93 14.26 22.77 -8.08
N CYS A 94 14.61 22.70 -9.36
CA CYS A 94 15.91 23.12 -9.86
C CYS A 94 15.98 24.65 -9.94
N ARG A 95 16.93 25.24 -9.21
CA ARG A 95 17.16 26.70 -9.17
C ARG A 95 18.23 27.16 -10.15
N ARG A 96 18.90 26.23 -10.85
CA ARG A 96 19.91 26.60 -11.83
C ARG A 96 19.25 27.16 -13.08
N LYS A 97 19.69 28.35 -13.49
CA LYS A 97 19.44 28.86 -14.84
C LYS A 97 20.14 27.92 -15.85
N LYS A 98 19.56 27.77 -17.03
CA LYS A 98 19.98 26.78 -18.06
C LYS A 98 21.51 26.74 -18.17
N TYR A 99 22.09 25.55 -18.05
CA TYR A 99 23.53 25.35 -18.13
C TYR A 99 23.97 25.54 -19.59
N SER A 100 24.51 26.71 -19.94
CA SER A 100 25.41 26.81 -21.08
C SER A 100 26.65 25.99 -20.71
N ARG A 101 26.79 24.82 -21.32
CA ARG A 101 27.87 23.89 -21.06
C ARG A 101 29.16 24.48 -21.63
N THR A 102 29.87 25.32 -20.88
CA THR A 102 31.25 25.69 -21.23
C THR A 102 32.09 24.45 -20.94
N VAL A 103 32.38 23.68 -22.00
CA VAL A 103 33.32 22.57 -21.94
C VAL A 103 34.72 23.18 -21.86
N GLU A 104 35.35 23.10 -20.70
CA GLU A 104 36.78 23.36 -20.57
C GLU A 104 37.53 22.17 -21.18
N TYR A 105 38.15 22.40 -22.34
CA TYR A 105 39.11 21.49 -22.97
C TYR A 105 40.47 21.72 -22.30
N LYS A 106 41.12 20.64 -21.89
CA LYS A 106 42.48 20.66 -21.34
C LYS A 106 43.36 19.74 -22.18
#